data_AF-A0A9P1GS99-F1
#
_entry.id   AF-A0A9P1GS99-F1
#
_cell.length_a   1.000
_cell.length_b   1.000
_cell.length_c   1.000
_cell.angle_alpha   90.00
_cell.angle_beta   90.00
_cell.angle_gamma   90.00
#
_symmetry.space_group_name_H-M   'P 1'
#
loop_
_entity.id
_entity.type
_entity.pdbx_description
1 polymer ?
#
loop_
_entity_poly.entity_id
_entity_poly.type
_entity_poly.pdbx_seq_one_letter_code
_entity_poly.pdbx_strand_id
1 'polypeptide(L)'
;MFHPFHGLAIQNILWACHLTAVNSAGQKMASSDECRLCWCKDLDDLEDEDKHIAAGNAGHLCFPCNCRAPVHVRCLSEWHQSRWWQLLEQGFNFDEAHARIDTCEVCGARWMTRGRPKPLAAWALCRARGGTGKVALRRFPTLSRATRNFSDYAAANGQRLELLEQDVTGEFFRVRLAPAAFYQGEGSSAIAEGWIRHVYLEFESETVAARLPTPTMPPAYT
;
A
#
# COMPACT_ATOMS: atom_id res chain seq x y z
N MET A 1 -17.58 15.39 -30.84
CA MET A 1 -17.12 14.14 -31.48
C MET A 1 -16.02 13.59 -30.61
N PHE A 2 -16.34 12.57 -29.81
CA PHE A 2 -15.38 11.88 -28.95
C PHE A 2 -14.85 10.67 -29.73
N HIS A 3 -13.54 10.59 -29.91
CA HIS A 3 -12.90 9.40 -30.45
C HIS A 3 -13.02 8.25 -29.43
N PRO A 4 -13.36 7.02 -29.86
CA PRO A 4 -13.30 5.86 -28.99
C PRO A 4 -11.82 5.53 -28.74
N PHE A 5 -11.40 5.59 -27.48
CA PHE A 5 -10.11 5.09 -27.04
C PHE A 5 -10.00 3.59 -27.37
N HIS A 6 -8.96 3.21 -28.09
CA HIS A 6 -8.50 1.83 -28.28
C HIS A 6 -7.93 1.25 -26.96
N GLY A 7 -8.72 1.27 -25.89
CA GLY A 7 -8.37 0.75 -24.55
C GLY A 7 -8.72 -0.72 -24.32
N LEU A 8 -9.21 -1.42 -25.34
CA LEU A 8 -9.74 -2.78 -25.21
C LEU A 8 -8.65 -3.88 -25.18
N ALA A 9 -7.42 -3.59 -25.62
CA ALA A 9 -6.33 -4.57 -25.57
C ALA A 9 -5.70 -4.72 -24.17
N ILE A 10 -5.65 -3.63 -23.39
CA ILE A 10 -5.10 -3.64 -22.02
C ILE A 10 -6.10 -4.23 -21.01
N GLN A 11 -7.41 -4.16 -21.30
CA GLN A 11 -8.45 -4.69 -20.42
C GLN A 11 -8.39 -6.23 -20.26
N ASN A 12 -7.94 -6.97 -21.28
CA ASN A 12 -7.90 -8.44 -21.20
C ASN A 12 -6.63 -9.00 -20.54
N ILE A 13 -5.51 -8.28 -20.56
CA ILE A 13 -4.27 -8.73 -19.89
C ILE A 13 -4.32 -8.45 -18.38
N LEU A 14 -4.99 -7.37 -17.96
CA LEU A 14 -5.15 -7.04 -16.54
C LEU A 14 -6.21 -7.89 -15.81
N TRP A 15 -7.18 -8.47 -16.52
CA TRP A 15 -8.24 -9.29 -15.91
C TRP A 15 -7.78 -10.70 -15.49
N ALA A 16 -6.83 -11.30 -16.20
CA ALA A 16 -6.26 -12.59 -15.82
C ALA A 16 -5.38 -12.51 -14.53
N CYS A 17 -4.90 -11.32 -14.17
CA CYS A 17 -4.04 -11.10 -13.01
C CYS A 17 -4.79 -10.92 -11.68
N HIS A 18 -6.12 -10.77 -11.69
CA HIS A 18 -6.87 -10.35 -10.50
C HIS A 18 -7.52 -11.49 -9.67
N LEU A 19 -7.33 -12.77 -10.03
CA LEU A 19 -7.99 -13.90 -9.33
C LEU A 19 -7.11 -15.08 -8.90
N THR A 20 -5.79 -15.06 -9.09
CA THR A 20 -4.91 -16.17 -8.64
C THR A 20 -3.67 -15.67 -7.90
N ALA A 21 -3.86 -15.07 -6.73
CA ALA A 21 -2.78 -14.89 -5.75
C ALA A 21 -3.02 -15.63 -4.43
N VAL A 22 -4.08 -16.45 -4.33
CA VAL A 22 -4.25 -17.42 -3.24
C VAL A 22 -4.89 -18.68 -3.85
N ASN A 23 -4.15 -19.77 -3.86
CA ASN A 23 -4.54 -21.14 -4.26
C ASN A 23 -4.66 -21.47 -5.76
N SER A 24 -3.54 -21.83 -6.39
CA SER A 24 -3.44 -23.07 -7.18
C SER A 24 -2.02 -23.24 -7.75
N ALA A 25 -1.48 -24.45 -7.59
CA ALA A 25 -0.19 -24.88 -8.10
C ALA A 25 -0.03 -24.61 -9.61
N GLY A 26 1.10 -24.02 -10.02
CA GLY A 26 1.51 -23.95 -11.43
C GLY A 26 1.86 -22.57 -12.00
N GLN A 27 1.78 -21.48 -11.23
CA GLN A 27 2.34 -20.21 -11.69
C GLN A 27 3.88 -20.29 -11.63
N LYS A 28 4.53 -20.24 -12.80
CA LYS A 28 5.95 -19.88 -12.89
C LYS A 28 6.13 -18.62 -12.06
N MET A 29 6.84 -18.72 -10.94
CA MET A 29 7.34 -17.53 -10.26
C MET A 29 8.10 -16.75 -11.32
N ALA A 30 7.64 -15.53 -11.63
CA ALA A 30 8.34 -14.62 -12.52
C ALA A 30 9.82 -14.66 -12.13
N SER A 31 10.72 -14.78 -13.12
CA SER A 31 12.14 -14.69 -12.81
C SER A 31 12.38 -13.36 -12.08
N SER A 32 13.37 -13.28 -11.18
CA SER A 32 13.57 -12.11 -10.29
C SER A 32 13.73 -10.77 -11.01
N ASP A 33 13.81 -10.82 -12.33
CA ASP A 33 14.14 -9.73 -13.24
C ASP A 33 12.97 -9.42 -14.21
N GLU A 34 11.79 -10.03 -14.05
CA GLU A 34 10.60 -9.79 -14.90
C GLU A 34 9.55 -8.95 -14.19
N CYS A 35 9.04 -7.91 -14.86
CA CYS A 35 7.95 -7.09 -14.35
C CYS A 35 6.75 -7.94 -13.94
N ARG A 36 6.28 -7.79 -12.69
CA ARG A 36 5.12 -8.53 -12.18
C ARG A 36 3.81 -8.23 -12.92
N LEU A 37 3.71 -7.07 -13.58
CA LEU A 37 2.48 -6.62 -14.24
C LEU A 37 2.40 -7.06 -15.71
N CYS A 38 3.50 -6.98 -16.47
CA CYS A 38 3.52 -7.34 -17.89
C CYS A 38 4.31 -8.62 -18.21
N TRP A 39 5.04 -9.16 -17.23
CA TRP A 39 5.93 -10.33 -17.36
C TRP A 39 7.08 -10.18 -18.37
N CYS A 40 7.40 -8.95 -18.78
CA CYS A 40 8.57 -8.64 -19.60
C CYS A 40 9.77 -8.21 -18.73
N LYS A 41 10.99 -8.50 -19.19
CA LYS A 41 12.24 -8.03 -18.57
C LYS A 41 12.56 -6.60 -18.95
N ASP A 42 12.50 -6.32 -20.25
CA ASP A 42 12.72 -5.00 -20.84
C ASP A 42 11.48 -4.60 -21.66
N LEU A 43 11.14 -3.31 -21.65
CA LEU A 43 10.10 -2.78 -22.53
C LEU A 43 10.58 -2.64 -23.99
N ASP A 44 11.88 -2.77 -24.24
CA ASP A 44 12.48 -2.69 -25.59
C ASP A 44 12.22 -3.95 -26.43
N ASP A 45 11.77 -5.04 -25.80
CA ASP A 45 11.28 -6.26 -26.46
C ASP A 45 9.89 -6.07 -27.10
N LEU A 46 9.26 -4.90 -26.92
CA LEU A 46 8.01 -4.53 -27.59
C LEU A 46 8.31 -4.03 -29.02
N GLU A 47 7.41 -4.35 -29.96
CA GLU A 47 7.56 -4.01 -31.38
C GLU A 47 7.72 -2.49 -31.62
N ASP A 48 8.44 -2.13 -32.70
CA ASP A 48 8.98 -0.78 -32.95
C ASP A 48 7.94 0.36 -32.95
N GLU A 49 6.64 0.09 -33.13
CA GLU A 49 5.59 1.11 -33.14
C GLU A 49 5.36 1.77 -31.77
N ASP A 50 5.78 1.15 -30.66
CA ASP A 50 5.65 1.68 -29.28
C ASP A 50 6.95 2.28 -28.71
N LYS A 51 8.09 2.17 -29.43
CA LYS A 51 9.42 2.58 -28.92
C LYS A 51 9.62 4.10 -28.83
N HIS A 52 8.91 4.88 -29.64
CA HIS A 52 9.15 6.33 -29.74
C HIS A 52 8.69 7.15 -28.53
N ILE A 53 8.02 6.54 -27.55
CA ILE A 53 7.56 7.20 -26.31
C ILE A 53 8.47 6.85 -25.10
N ALA A 54 9.48 5.98 -25.28
CA ALA A 54 10.35 5.49 -24.21
C ALA A 54 11.52 6.44 -23.84
N ALA A 55 11.40 7.73 -24.10
CA ALA A 55 12.40 8.71 -23.67
C ALA A 55 12.27 9.00 -22.15
N GLY A 56 12.76 8.09 -21.30
CA GLY A 56 12.86 8.30 -19.85
C GLY A 56 12.90 7.02 -19.01
N ASN A 57 12.83 7.14 -17.68
CA ASN A 57 12.86 6.02 -16.73
C ASN A 57 11.63 5.08 -16.80
N ALA A 58 10.79 5.18 -17.83
CA ALA A 58 9.52 4.47 -17.96
C ALA A 58 9.70 2.95 -18.10
N GLY A 59 10.76 2.51 -18.79
CA GLY A 59 11.14 1.11 -18.96
C GLY A 59 11.99 0.54 -17.83
N HIS A 60 12.35 1.32 -16.81
CA HIS A 60 13.15 0.81 -15.70
C HIS A 60 12.28 -0.01 -14.73
N LEU A 61 12.76 -1.21 -14.38
CA LEU A 61 12.20 -1.99 -13.27
C LEU A 61 12.53 -1.32 -11.93
N CYS A 62 11.51 -1.14 -11.11
CA CYS A 62 11.65 -0.70 -9.73
C CYS A 62 11.05 -1.72 -8.77
N PHE A 63 11.36 -1.59 -7.48
CA PHE A 63 10.81 -2.44 -6.42
C PHE A 63 9.91 -1.58 -5.52
N PRO A 64 8.68 -1.27 -5.97
CA PRO A 64 7.92 -0.18 -5.40
C PRO A 64 7.35 -0.48 -4.00
N CYS A 65 7.41 -1.74 -3.54
CA CYS A 65 6.89 -2.15 -2.24
C CYS A 65 7.78 -3.20 -1.56
N ASN A 66 7.45 -3.56 -0.32
CA ASN A 66 8.24 -4.50 0.49
C ASN A 66 8.16 -5.96 0.00
N CYS A 67 7.28 -6.27 -0.96
CA CYS A 67 7.24 -7.59 -1.60
C CYS A 67 8.50 -7.88 -2.44
N ARG A 68 9.30 -6.86 -2.77
CA ARG A 68 10.44 -6.96 -3.69
C ARG A 68 10.06 -7.56 -5.06
N ALA A 69 8.81 -7.39 -5.48
CA ALA A 69 8.39 -7.71 -6.83
C ALA A 69 8.82 -6.57 -7.77
N PRO A 70 9.63 -6.85 -8.81
CA PRO A 70 10.01 -5.85 -9.79
C PRO A 70 8.81 -5.42 -10.64
N VAL A 71 8.71 -4.14 -10.94
CA VAL A 71 7.63 -3.55 -11.74
C VAL A 71 8.18 -2.40 -12.57
N HIS A 72 7.85 -2.34 -13.87
CA HIS A 72 8.15 -1.17 -14.70
C HIS A 72 7.42 0.07 -14.19
N VAL A 73 8.10 1.21 -14.16
CA VAL A 73 7.49 2.50 -13.76
C VAL A 73 6.25 2.82 -14.62
N ARG A 74 6.31 2.53 -15.93
CA ARG A 74 5.17 2.69 -16.84
C ARG A 74 4.00 1.79 -16.46
N CYS A 75 4.25 0.47 -16.32
CA CYS A 75 3.20 -0.49 -15.98
C CYS A 75 2.52 -0.16 -14.65
N LEU A 76 3.28 0.30 -13.65
CA LEU A 76 2.70 0.74 -12.37
C LEU A 76 1.78 1.95 -12.55
N SER A 77 2.17 2.92 -13.39
CA SER A 77 1.39 4.12 -13.65
C SER A 77 0.08 3.80 -14.39
N GLU A 78 0.15 2.94 -15.41
CA GLU A 78 -1.02 2.46 -16.15
C GLU A 78 -1.95 1.62 -15.25
N TRP A 79 -1.38 0.81 -14.36
CA TRP A 79 -2.13 0.08 -13.34
C TRP A 79 -2.84 1.04 -12.38
N HIS A 80 -2.15 2.07 -11.85
CA HIS A 80 -2.78 3.08 -10.99
C HIS A 80 -3.97 3.76 -11.68
N GLN A 81 -3.80 4.19 -12.93
CA GLN A 81 -4.85 4.86 -13.69
C GLN A 81 -6.05 3.94 -13.94
N SER A 82 -5.81 2.69 -14.32
CA SER A 82 -6.88 1.71 -14.55
C SER A 82 -7.61 1.37 -13.26
N ARG A 83 -6.87 1.20 -12.16
CA ARG A 83 -7.40 0.86 -10.84
C ARG A 83 -8.23 1.99 -10.24
N TRP A 84 -7.84 3.24 -10.51
CA TRP A 84 -8.61 4.44 -10.13
C TRP A 84 -10.05 4.37 -10.58
N TRP A 85 -10.28 4.18 -11.88
CA TRP A 85 -11.63 4.15 -12.43
C TRP A 85 -12.45 2.99 -11.88
N GLN A 86 -11.86 1.80 -11.77
CA GLN A 86 -12.54 0.62 -11.22
C GLN A 86 -13.01 0.84 -9.78
N LEU A 87 -12.20 1.46 -8.93
CA LEU A 87 -12.57 1.70 -7.53
C LEU A 87 -13.71 2.73 -7.43
N LEU A 88 -13.69 3.78 -8.25
CA LEU A 88 -14.80 4.73 -8.28
C LEU A 88 -16.10 4.08 -8.76
N GLU A 89 -16.04 3.23 -9.78
CA GLU A 89 -17.20 2.45 -10.27
C GLU A 89 -17.76 1.48 -9.21
N GLN A 90 -16.90 0.95 -8.34
CA GLN A 90 -17.28 0.11 -7.20
C GLN A 90 -17.83 0.90 -5.99
N GLY A 91 -17.97 2.23 -6.11
CA GLY A 91 -18.53 3.09 -5.07
C GLY A 91 -17.58 3.42 -3.93
N PHE A 92 -16.27 3.26 -4.13
CA PHE A 92 -15.28 3.74 -3.16
C PHE A 92 -15.23 5.27 -3.21
N ASN A 93 -15.19 5.91 -2.04
CA ASN A 93 -14.96 7.36 -1.98
C ASN A 93 -13.54 7.71 -2.43
N PHE A 94 -13.32 8.98 -2.75
CA PHE A 94 -12.05 9.47 -3.31
C PHE A 94 -10.84 9.15 -2.42
N ASP A 95 -10.94 9.39 -1.11
CA ASP A 95 -9.85 9.12 -0.14
C ASP A 95 -9.50 7.63 -0.08
N GLU A 96 -10.51 6.77 -0.02
CA GLU A 96 -10.33 5.32 0.03
C GLU A 96 -9.77 4.77 -1.28
N ALA A 97 -10.26 5.25 -2.43
CA ALA A 97 -9.74 4.87 -3.74
C ALA A 97 -8.26 5.24 -3.86
N HIS A 98 -7.91 6.47 -3.51
CA HIS A 98 -6.53 6.96 -3.52
C HIS A 98 -5.62 6.13 -2.61
N ALA A 99 -6.03 5.90 -1.36
CA ALA A 99 -5.25 5.12 -0.41
C ALA A 99 -5.02 3.67 -0.87
N ARG A 100 -6.00 3.06 -1.55
CA ARG A 100 -5.89 1.70 -2.11
C ARG A 100 -4.93 1.63 -3.28
N ILE A 101 -5.01 2.58 -4.20
CA ILE A 101 -4.14 2.60 -5.39
C ILE A 101 -2.70 2.84 -5.00
N ASP A 102 -2.46 3.71 -4.02
CA ASP A 102 -1.13 4.03 -3.51
C ASP A 102 -0.52 2.93 -2.63
N THR A 103 -1.25 1.84 -2.33
CA THR A 103 -0.81 0.81 -1.39
C THR A 103 -0.83 -0.56 -2.03
N CYS A 104 0.25 -1.32 -1.81
CA CYS A 104 0.33 -2.71 -2.24
C CYS A 104 -0.67 -3.58 -1.46
N GLU A 105 -1.61 -4.20 -2.16
CA GLU A 105 -2.64 -5.06 -1.53
C GLU A 105 -2.07 -6.31 -0.84
N VAL A 106 -0.83 -6.71 -1.19
CA VAL A 106 -0.18 -7.90 -0.63
C VAL A 106 0.53 -7.58 0.70
N CYS A 107 1.39 -6.56 0.71
CA CYS A 107 2.19 -6.24 1.89
C CYS A 107 1.71 -5.00 2.66
N GLY A 108 0.74 -4.24 2.14
CA GLY A 108 0.26 -3.00 2.75
C GLY A 108 1.24 -1.83 2.71
N ALA A 109 2.42 -1.96 2.06
CA ALA A 109 3.37 -0.86 1.87
C ALA A 109 2.87 0.10 0.79
N ARG A 110 3.20 1.39 0.88
CA ARG A 110 2.91 2.29 -0.27
C ARG A 110 3.81 1.97 -1.45
N TRP A 111 3.27 2.15 -2.65
CA TRP A 111 4.01 2.08 -3.90
C TRP A 111 4.91 3.33 -4.02
N MET A 112 6.22 3.10 -4.12
CA MET A 112 7.22 4.17 -4.20
C MET A 112 8.21 3.87 -5.32
N THR A 113 8.23 4.68 -6.38
CA THR A 113 9.18 4.52 -7.50
C THR A 113 10.52 5.19 -7.21
N ARG A 114 10.54 6.16 -6.30
CA ARG A 114 11.74 6.82 -5.77
C ARG A 114 11.87 6.39 -4.31
N GLY A 115 13.07 5.99 -3.89
CA GLY A 115 13.35 5.27 -2.62
C GLY A 115 12.50 5.70 -1.41
N ARG A 116 12.23 4.73 -0.52
CA ARG A 116 11.27 4.93 0.59
C ARG A 116 11.81 5.94 1.63
N PRO A 117 11.08 7.01 1.94
CA PRO A 117 11.48 7.94 2.98
C PRO A 117 11.47 7.25 4.34
N LYS A 118 12.43 7.60 5.20
CA LYS A 118 12.44 7.13 6.58
C LYS A 118 11.35 7.86 7.37
N PRO A 119 10.59 7.16 8.22
CA PRO A 119 9.63 7.81 9.11
C PRO A 119 10.36 8.76 10.08
N LEU A 120 9.64 9.77 10.57
CA LEU A 120 10.17 10.79 11.49
C LEU A 120 10.74 10.20 12.79
N ALA A 121 10.29 9.03 13.19
CA ALA A 121 10.80 8.25 14.32
C ALA A 121 10.81 6.77 13.95
N ALA A 122 11.63 5.97 14.62
CA ALA A 122 11.65 4.52 14.44
C ALA A 122 10.61 3.81 15.33
N TRP A 123 10.16 4.44 16.41
CA TRP A 123 9.27 3.84 17.41
C TRP A 123 8.25 4.86 17.92
N ALA A 124 7.08 4.35 18.35
CA ALA A 124 6.08 5.10 19.11
C ALA A 124 5.33 4.18 20.09
N LEU A 125 4.66 4.77 21.07
CA LEU A 125 3.72 4.08 21.95
C LEU A 125 2.29 4.26 21.43
N CYS A 126 1.51 3.19 21.39
CA CYS A 126 0.09 3.27 21.07
C CYS A 126 -0.69 3.85 22.26
N ARG A 127 -1.48 4.90 22.03
CA ARG A 127 -2.38 5.51 23.01
C ARG A 127 -3.83 5.36 22.54
N ALA A 128 -4.47 4.26 22.94
CA ALA A 128 -5.87 4.02 22.66
C ALA A 128 -6.73 4.91 23.57
N ARG A 129 -7.08 6.11 23.10
CA ARG A 129 -8.00 7.00 23.82
C ARG A 129 -9.44 6.51 23.60
N GLY A 130 -9.93 5.55 24.40
CA GLY A 130 -11.30 5.02 24.30
C GLY A 130 -11.50 3.58 24.79
N GLY A 131 -12.77 3.17 24.89
CA GLY A 131 -13.29 2.10 25.76
C GLY A 131 -12.72 0.67 25.66
N THR A 132 -12.13 0.25 24.53
CA THR A 132 -11.59 -1.13 24.39
C THR A 132 -10.10 -1.24 24.71
N GLY A 133 -9.41 -0.11 24.93
CA GLY A 133 -7.97 -0.09 25.14
C GLY A 133 -7.14 -0.59 23.95
N LYS A 134 -7.74 -0.70 22.75
CA LYS A 134 -7.08 -1.15 21.52
C LYS A 134 -7.44 -0.25 20.35
N VAL A 135 -6.53 -0.14 19.37
CA VAL A 135 -6.74 0.57 18.10
C VAL A 135 -6.57 -0.41 16.95
N ALA A 136 -7.64 -0.63 16.18
CA ALA A 136 -7.58 -1.49 15.00
C ALA A 136 -6.63 -0.91 13.94
N LEU A 137 -5.74 -1.75 13.42
CA LEU A 137 -4.86 -1.38 12.33
C LEU A 137 -5.60 -1.45 11.00
N ARG A 138 -5.27 -0.53 10.10
CA ARG A 138 -5.88 -0.40 8.77
C ARG A 138 -5.04 -1.11 7.71
N ARG A 139 -5.70 -1.62 6.67
CA ARG A 139 -5.06 -2.15 5.47
C ARG A 139 -4.49 -1.02 4.59
N PHE A 140 -5.14 0.14 4.62
CA PHE A 140 -4.82 1.31 3.80
C PHE A 140 -4.81 2.60 4.67
N PRO A 141 -3.98 3.61 4.35
CA PRO A 141 -3.93 4.89 5.08
C PRO A 141 -5.10 5.81 4.67
N THR A 142 -6.33 5.45 5.03
CA THR A 142 -7.57 6.18 4.70
C THR A 142 -8.31 6.63 5.96
N LEU A 143 -8.99 7.78 5.90
CA LEU A 143 -9.89 8.28 6.94
C LEU A 143 -11.24 7.55 6.94
N SER A 144 -11.60 6.88 5.84
CA SER A 144 -12.82 6.07 5.71
C SER A 144 -12.95 5.08 6.86
N ARG A 145 -14.13 5.04 7.51
CA ARG A 145 -14.42 4.15 8.64
C ARG A 145 -15.04 2.82 8.22
N ALA A 146 -15.10 2.53 6.92
CA ALA A 146 -15.64 1.27 6.43
C ALA A 146 -14.85 0.08 7.00
N THR A 147 -15.56 -0.95 7.49
CA THR A 147 -14.98 -2.13 8.16
C THR A 147 -13.94 -2.85 7.29
N ARG A 148 -14.16 -2.89 5.97
CA ARG A 148 -13.25 -3.44 4.95
C ARG A 148 -11.86 -2.80 4.92
N ASN A 149 -11.68 -1.62 5.51
CA ASN A 149 -10.39 -0.93 5.57
C ASN A 149 -9.54 -1.35 6.77
N PHE A 150 -10.10 -2.13 7.69
CA PHE A 150 -9.38 -2.63 8.85
C PHE A 150 -8.79 -4.01 8.57
N SER A 151 -7.61 -4.24 9.14
CA SER A 151 -6.98 -5.55 9.22
C SER A 151 -7.55 -6.31 10.42
N ASP A 152 -7.17 -7.57 10.56
CA ASP A 152 -7.54 -8.40 11.71
C ASP A 152 -6.69 -8.09 12.96
N TYR A 153 -5.72 -7.18 12.84
CA TYR A 153 -4.79 -6.80 13.90
C TYR A 153 -5.19 -5.49 14.58
N ALA A 154 -4.85 -5.37 15.87
CA ALA A 154 -5.03 -4.17 16.66
C ALA A 154 -3.86 -3.94 17.61
N ALA A 155 -3.48 -2.69 17.81
CA ALA A 155 -2.47 -2.28 18.78
C ALA A 155 -3.12 -2.02 20.15
N ALA A 156 -2.54 -2.54 21.22
CA ALA A 156 -3.00 -2.30 22.59
C ALA A 156 -2.49 -0.96 23.14
N ASN A 157 -3.22 -0.37 24.09
CA ASN A 157 -2.77 0.83 24.80
C ASN A 157 -1.44 0.55 25.53
N GLY A 158 -0.49 1.47 25.39
CA GLY A 158 0.88 1.33 25.92
C GLY A 158 1.78 0.38 25.12
N GLN A 159 1.28 -0.28 24.07
CA GLN A 159 2.11 -1.15 23.25
C GLN A 159 3.12 -0.33 22.44
N ARG A 160 4.38 -0.78 22.45
CA ARG A 160 5.43 -0.22 21.61
C ARG A 160 5.30 -0.72 20.17
N LEU A 161 5.35 0.21 19.23
CA LEU A 161 5.16 -0.01 17.80
C LEU A 161 6.42 0.40 17.05
N GLU A 162 6.89 -0.46 16.13
CA GLU A 162 7.94 -0.10 15.18
C GLU A 162 7.29 0.67 14.03
N LEU A 163 7.80 1.86 13.73
CA LEU A 163 7.32 2.67 12.61
C LEU A 163 8.10 2.29 11.36
N LEU A 164 7.41 1.72 10.38
CA LEU A 164 8.00 1.27 9.12
C LEU A 164 7.93 2.33 8.04
N GLU A 165 6.86 3.11 8.05
CA GLU A 165 6.52 4.02 6.96
C GLU A 165 5.62 5.15 7.46
N GLN A 166 5.69 6.29 6.79
CA GLN A 166 4.77 7.42 6.96
C GLN A 166 4.13 7.74 5.61
N ASP A 167 2.84 8.06 5.62
CA ASP A 167 2.16 8.52 4.42
C ASP A 167 2.60 9.95 4.03
N VAL A 168 2.18 10.44 2.86
CA VAL A 168 2.58 11.79 2.39
C VAL A 168 2.04 12.91 3.25
N THR A 169 0.89 12.71 3.90
CA THR A 169 0.25 13.74 4.72
C THR A 169 0.85 13.78 6.13
N GLY A 170 1.47 12.68 6.57
CA GLY A 170 1.88 12.47 7.95
C GLY A 170 0.74 12.12 8.90
N GLU A 171 -0.48 11.96 8.40
CA GLU A 171 -1.65 11.56 9.17
C GLU A 171 -1.53 10.08 9.60
N PHE A 172 -0.94 9.23 8.77
CA PHE A 172 -0.86 7.78 8.97
C PHE A 172 0.57 7.28 9.00
N PHE A 173 0.79 6.30 9.87
CA PHE A 173 2.03 5.54 9.97
C PHE A 173 1.73 4.07 9.76
N ARG A 174 2.56 3.39 8.96
CA ARG A 174 2.54 1.94 8.92
C ARG A 174 3.42 1.43 10.04
N VAL A 175 2.85 0.54 10.82
CA VAL A 175 3.47 0.02 12.03
C VAL A 175 3.57 -1.48 11.99
N ARG A 176 4.59 -2.00 12.67
CA ARG A 176 4.67 -3.39 13.08
C ARG A 176 4.44 -3.46 14.58
N LEU A 177 3.53 -4.34 14.98
CA LEU A 177 3.36 -4.65 16.40
C LEU A 177 4.65 -5.34 16.87
N ALA A 178 5.32 -4.77 17.87
CA ALA A 178 6.40 -5.50 18.52
C ALA A 178 5.81 -6.81 19.10
N PRO A 179 6.51 -7.95 18.97
CA PRO A 179 6.04 -9.20 19.57
C PRO A 179 5.79 -8.92 21.05
N ALA A 180 4.53 -8.99 21.47
CA ALA A 180 4.22 -8.93 22.89
C ALA A 180 4.95 -10.12 23.52
N ALA A 181 5.64 -9.90 24.64
CA ALA A 181 6.30 -11.00 25.35
C ALA A 181 5.23 -11.96 25.91
N PHE A 182 4.71 -12.88 25.09
CA PHE A 182 3.78 -13.92 25.51
C PHE A 182 3.99 -15.21 24.69
N TYR A 183 4.39 -16.25 25.44
CA TYR A 183 4.44 -17.69 25.15
C TYR A 183 4.59 -18.14 23.69
N GLN A 184 5.78 -18.68 23.40
CA GLN A 184 6.06 -19.51 22.22
C GLN A 184 5.10 -20.71 22.19
N GLY A 185 4.04 -20.61 21.38
CA GLY A 185 3.32 -21.76 20.84
C GLY A 185 3.69 -21.87 19.37
N GLU A 186 4.21 -23.03 18.96
CA GLU A 186 4.59 -23.33 17.58
C GLU A 186 3.44 -23.06 16.60
N GLY A 187 3.70 -22.16 15.67
CA GLY A 187 2.77 -21.78 14.60
C GLY A 187 3.13 -20.39 14.12
N SER A 188 3.69 -20.30 12.92
CA SER A 188 4.15 -19.09 12.22
C SER A 188 3.83 -17.76 12.91
N SER A 189 4.85 -17.07 13.42
CA SER A 189 4.72 -15.69 13.93
C SER A 189 4.25 -14.80 12.79
N ALA A 190 2.93 -14.66 12.60
CA ALA A 190 2.36 -13.74 11.65
C ALA A 190 2.79 -12.34 12.07
N ILE A 191 3.58 -11.69 11.23
CA ILE A 191 4.02 -10.32 11.47
C ILE A 191 2.78 -9.43 11.37
N ALA A 192 2.30 -8.96 12.52
CA ALA A 192 1.13 -8.09 12.60
C ALA A 192 1.53 -6.66 12.20
N GLU A 193 1.22 -6.30 10.95
CA GLU A 193 1.47 -5.00 10.36
C GLU A 193 0.18 -4.32 9.91
N GLY A 194 0.17 -3.00 9.91
CA GLY A 194 -0.91 -2.20 9.33
C GLY A 194 -0.74 -0.71 9.59
N TRP A 195 -1.70 0.08 9.10
CA TRP A 195 -1.69 1.54 9.21
C TRP A 195 -2.45 2.02 10.44
N ILE A 196 -1.90 3.00 11.13
CA ILE A 196 -2.51 3.66 12.30
C ILE A 196 -2.38 5.17 12.16
N ARG A 197 -3.37 5.91 12.64
CA ARG A 197 -3.33 7.38 12.64
C ARG A 197 -2.35 7.88 13.71
N HIS A 198 -1.66 8.97 13.43
CA HIS A 198 -0.72 9.60 14.36
C HIS A 198 -1.36 10.04 15.68
N VAL A 199 -2.66 10.33 15.69
CA VAL A 199 -3.40 10.69 16.93
C VAL A 199 -3.42 9.59 17.99
N TYR A 200 -3.13 8.35 17.58
CA TYR A 200 -3.01 7.20 18.48
C TYR A 200 -1.55 6.89 18.82
N LEU A 201 -0.61 7.72 18.41
CA LEU A 201 0.82 7.53 18.63
C LEU A 201 1.34 8.60 19.58
N GLU A 202 2.11 8.15 20.57
CA GLU A 202 2.92 9.00 21.42
C GLU A 202 4.39 8.77 21.07
N PHE A 203 5.08 9.87 20.77
CA PHE A 203 6.49 9.87 20.39
C PHE A 203 7.32 10.34 21.59
N GLU A 204 8.47 9.73 21.81
CA GLU A 204 9.39 10.10 22.91
C GLU A 204 9.98 11.50 22.71
N SER A 205 10.06 11.98 21.47
CA SER A 205 10.61 13.29 21.14
C SER A 205 9.51 14.32 20.86
N GLU A 206 9.49 15.40 21.65
CA GLU A 206 8.61 16.56 21.44
C GLU A 206 8.83 17.20 20.06
N THR A 207 10.06 17.15 19.53
CA THR A 207 10.37 17.67 18.19
C THR A 207 9.66 16.90 17.07
N VAL A 208 9.43 15.60 17.26
CA VAL A 208 8.66 14.79 16.30
C VAL A 208 7.19 15.15 16.41
N ALA A 209 6.67 15.25 17.63
CA ALA A 209 5.28 15.62 17.88
C ALA A 209 4.92 16.99 17.27
N ALA A 210 5.82 17.98 17.37
CA ALA A 210 5.64 19.32 16.81
C ALA A 210 5.63 19.36 15.27
N ARG A 211 6.12 18.31 14.59
CA ARG A 211 6.15 18.20 13.12
C ARG A 211 4.94 17.47 12.55
N LEU A 212 4.08 16.92 13.40
CA LEU A 212 2.88 16.22 12.95
C LEU A 212 1.82 17.22 12.48
N PRO A 213 1.06 16.89 11.43
CA PRO A 213 -0.03 17.74 10.96
C PRO A 213 -1.13 17.84 12.02
N THR A 214 -1.94 18.89 11.94
CA THR A 214 -3.18 18.96 12.72
C THR A 214 -4.11 17.80 12.31
N PRO A 215 -4.68 17.04 13.28
CA PRO A 215 -5.53 15.92 12.97
C PRO A 215 -6.73 16.30 12.10
N THR A 216 -6.90 15.61 10.97
CA THR A 216 -8.10 15.79 10.14
C THR A 216 -9.28 15.03 10.72
N MET A 217 -10.44 15.68 10.82
CA MET A 217 -11.67 15.00 11.23
C MET A 217 -12.11 14.00 10.15
N PRO A 218 -12.40 12.73 10.50
CA PRO A 218 -12.96 11.79 9.54
C PRO A 218 -14.31 12.30 9.04
N PRO A 219 -14.68 12.07 7.77
CA PRO A 219 -15.99 12.44 7.26
C PRO A 219 -17.10 11.84 8.14
N ALA A 220 -18.13 12.64 8.41
CA ALA A 220 -19.35 12.15 9.04
C ALA A 220 -19.97 11.09 8.13
N TYR A 221 -20.51 10.02 8.72
CA TYR A 221 -20.99 8.81 8.05
C TYR A 221 -21.66 9.09 6.69
N THR A 222 -21.09 8.54 5.61
CA THR A 222 -21.69 8.45 4.28
C THR A 222 -21.78 6.99 3.86
#